data_AF-A0A2G8JIU7-F1
#
_entry.id   AF-A0A2G8JIU7-F1
#
_cell.length_a   1.000
_cell.length_b   1.000
_cell.length_c   1.000
_cell.angle_alpha   90.00
_cell.angle_beta   90.00
_cell.angle_gamma   90.00
#
_symmetry.space_group_name_H-M   'P 1'
#
loop_
_entity.id
_entity.type
_entity.pdbx_description
1 polymer ?
#
loop_
_entity_poly.entity_id
_entity_poly.type
_entity_poly.pdbx_seq_one_letter_code
_entity_poly.pdbx_strand_id
1 'polypeptide(L)'
;MMRGKRDNGLMTPGAGNQRSKAVIRPIINFLGNCPVWIYSLSFILAFLTPVECQSLNKFVDINSYIKFPPPANSGSNLLRGAENVLEFQFRFCSDHGMLIYQSGDSSPEEQGLFFALGVNSGRIYIEWRVTAGALIEVFVGNQTLTTNTTHKVVLFNLGSTIRGTTFATLDDQAVPVEYLTPQSSGALDLTKLNGDLFIGGYQDVYDLRLATDRLNGYLVTCIDYIRTGVTTLDVAMPPSWEVTSEMGVRPISVPRPRSSPSNQAMPFSVWTIPSLLVLGPLLVSSSGP
;
A
#
# COMPACT_ATOMS: atom_id res chain seq x y z
N MET A 1 11.54 18.10 66.05
CA MET A 1 10.12 17.96 65.64
C MET A 1 10.09 18.14 64.12
N MET A 2 9.58 17.28 63.26
CA MET A 2 8.89 16.00 63.38
C MET A 2 9.43 15.02 62.31
N ARG A 3 9.43 13.74 62.68
CA ARG A 3 9.61 12.55 61.84
C ARG A 3 8.38 12.35 60.95
N GLY A 4 8.59 11.79 59.76
CA GLY A 4 7.51 11.26 58.92
C GLY A 4 8.01 10.15 57.99
N LYS A 5 8.33 9.00 58.57
CA LYS A 5 8.73 7.74 57.90
C LYS A 5 7.48 6.94 57.56
N ARG A 6 7.34 6.42 56.33
CA ARG A 6 6.58 5.19 56.04
C ARG A 6 7.21 4.46 54.86
N ASP A 7 7.85 3.35 55.19
CA ASP A 7 8.07 2.20 54.33
C ASP A 7 6.90 1.22 54.47
N ASN A 8 6.81 0.33 53.47
CA ASN A 8 6.30 -1.05 53.49
C ASN A 8 5.09 -1.33 52.59
N GLY A 9 5.28 -2.26 51.66
CA GLY A 9 4.18 -2.91 50.93
C GLY A 9 4.61 -3.76 49.73
N LEU A 10 5.60 -4.63 49.91
CA LEU A 10 5.99 -5.67 48.95
C LEU A 10 4.95 -6.81 48.97
N MET A 11 4.41 -7.21 47.81
CA MET A 11 3.95 -8.60 47.51
C MET A 11 3.60 -8.75 46.01
N THR A 12 4.50 -9.39 45.26
CA THR A 12 4.19 -10.30 44.13
C THR A 12 3.84 -11.69 44.71
N PRO A 13 3.35 -12.73 43.98
CA PRO A 13 3.31 -12.93 42.52
C PRO A 13 1.98 -13.49 41.94
N GLY A 14 1.82 -13.42 40.62
CA GLY A 14 0.70 -14.04 39.90
C GLY A 14 1.13 -14.52 38.52
N ALA A 15 1.88 -15.62 38.47
CA ALA A 15 2.22 -16.32 37.23
C ALA A 15 0.98 -17.03 36.67
N GLY A 16 0.29 -16.38 35.72
CA GLY A 16 -0.80 -16.95 34.94
C GLY A 16 -0.31 -17.42 33.57
N ASN A 17 0.09 -18.68 33.49
CA ASN A 17 0.47 -19.39 32.28
C ASN A 17 -0.78 -19.67 31.42
N GLN A 18 -1.10 -18.80 30.45
CA GLN A 18 -2.09 -19.11 29.41
C GLN A 18 -1.38 -19.34 28.06
N ARG A 19 -1.10 -20.61 27.79
CA ARG A 19 -0.86 -21.13 26.45
C ARG A 19 -2.14 -20.97 25.63
N SER A 20 -2.25 -19.89 24.87
CA SER A 20 -3.22 -19.79 23.78
C SER A 20 -2.83 -20.76 22.67
N LYS A 21 -3.59 -21.84 22.56
CA LYS A 21 -3.52 -22.79 21.45
C LYS A 21 -3.79 -22.04 20.15
N ALA A 22 -2.81 -22.03 19.24
CA ALA A 22 -3.03 -21.67 17.85
C ALA A 22 -4.01 -22.70 17.24
N VAL A 23 -5.28 -22.32 17.13
CA VAL A 23 -6.26 -23.04 16.32
C VAL A 23 -6.02 -22.60 14.89
N ILE A 24 -5.24 -23.40 14.15
CA ILE A 24 -5.17 -23.33 12.69
C ILE A 24 -6.54 -23.80 12.18
N ARG A 25 -7.43 -22.86 11.86
CA ARG A 25 -8.61 -23.13 11.04
C ARG A 25 -8.19 -23.06 9.58
N PRO A 26 -8.50 -24.06 8.74
CA PRO A 26 -8.32 -23.92 7.31
C PRO A 26 -9.35 -22.91 6.79
N ILE A 27 -8.86 -21.76 6.30
CA ILE A 27 -9.67 -20.87 5.45
C ILE A 27 -9.71 -21.54 4.08
N ILE A 28 -10.78 -22.30 3.87
CA ILE A 28 -11.23 -22.77 2.57
C ILE A 28 -12.44 -21.91 2.18
N ASN A 29 -12.44 -21.49 0.91
CA ASN A 29 -13.48 -20.79 0.14
C ASN A 29 -13.48 -19.25 0.17
N PHE A 30 -12.61 -18.69 -0.67
CA PHE A 30 -12.94 -17.50 -1.47
C PHE A 30 -12.85 -17.90 -2.95
N LEU A 31 -13.88 -18.55 -3.47
CA LEU A 31 -14.20 -18.54 -4.89
C LEU A 31 -15.26 -17.47 -5.07
N GLY A 32 -14.83 -16.29 -5.49
CA GLY A 32 -15.73 -15.26 -5.98
C GLY A 32 -16.43 -15.77 -7.23
N ASN A 33 -17.76 -15.79 -7.17
CA ASN A 33 -18.67 -16.04 -8.27
C ASN A 33 -18.40 -15.06 -9.43
N CYS A 34 -17.85 -15.57 -10.54
CA CYS A 34 -18.11 -15.00 -11.85
C CYS A 34 -19.29 -15.78 -12.46
N PRO A 35 -20.40 -15.13 -12.87
CA PRO A 35 -21.53 -15.84 -13.46
C PRO A 35 -21.11 -16.43 -14.82
N VAL A 36 -21.06 -17.76 -14.89
CA VAL A 36 -20.90 -18.51 -16.13
C VAL A 36 -22.23 -18.47 -16.87
N TRP A 37 -22.33 -17.59 -17.87
CA TRP A 37 -23.38 -17.68 -18.89
C TRP A 37 -23.02 -18.82 -19.84
N ILE A 38 -23.82 -19.89 -19.78
CA ILE A 38 -23.82 -20.95 -20.78
C ILE A 38 -24.48 -20.38 -22.04
N TYR A 39 -23.69 -20.06 -23.06
CA TYR A 39 -24.20 -19.87 -24.42
C TYR A 39 -23.78 -21.06 -25.30
N SER A 40 -24.81 -21.71 -25.83
CA SER A 40 -24.79 -22.74 -26.84
C SER A 40 -24.02 -22.31 -28.09
N LEU A 41 -23.27 -23.26 -28.64
CA LEU A 41 -22.62 -23.28 -29.95
C LEU A 41 -23.24 -22.34 -30.98
N SER A 42 -22.52 -21.28 -31.36
CA SER A 42 -22.61 -20.67 -32.68
C SER A 42 -21.25 -20.06 -33.03
N PHE A 43 -20.71 -20.59 -34.12
CA PHE A 43 -19.43 -20.28 -34.74
C PHE A 43 -19.42 -18.83 -35.22
N ILE A 44 -18.83 -17.91 -34.45
CA ILE A 44 -18.37 -16.62 -34.97
C ILE A 44 -16.92 -16.47 -34.54
N LEU A 45 -16.04 -16.40 -35.54
CA LEU A 45 -14.63 -16.08 -35.42
C LEU A 45 -14.49 -14.61 -35.01
N ALA A 46 -14.87 -14.29 -33.77
CA ALA A 46 -14.62 -13.00 -33.17
C ALA A 46 -13.18 -13.01 -32.66
N PHE A 47 -12.38 -12.08 -33.17
CA PHE A 47 -11.06 -11.76 -32.64
C PHE A 47 -11.18 -11.50 -31.13
N LEU A 48 -10.82 -12.51 -30.33
CA LEU A 48 -10.63 -12.39 -28.89
C LEU A 48 -9.38 -11.53 -28.68
N THR A 49 -9.53 -10.22 -28.77
CA THR A 49 -8.59 -9.33 -28.12
C THR A 49 -8.72 -9.60 -26.62
N PRO A 50 -7.63 -9.90 -25.91
CA PRO A 50 -7.70 -9.99 -24.46
C PRO A 50 -8.18 -8.62 -23.97
N VAL A 51 -9.36 -8.59 -23.35
CA VAL A 51 -9.76 -7.45 -22.53
C VAL A 51 -8.78 -7.45 -21.36
N GLU A 52 -7.70 -6.69 -21.49
CA GLU A 52 -6.85 -6.36 -20.35
C GLU A 52 -7.74 -5.58 -19.39
N CYS A 53 -8.25 -6.27 -18.38
CA CYS A 53 -8.72 -5.63 -17.16
C CYS A 53 -7.51 -4.93 -16.54
N GLN A 54 -7.23 -3.70 -16.98
CA GLN A 54 -6.33 -2.81 -16.26
C GLN A 54 -6.93 -2.65 -14.88
N SER A 55 -6.29 -3.24 -13.86
CA SER A 55 -6.70 -2.92 -12.50
C SER A 55 -6.37 -1.45 -12.27
N LEU A 56 -7.41 -0.67 -11.94
CA LEU A 56 -7.28 0.74 -11.55
C LEU A 56 -6.36 0.89 -10.33
N ASN A 57 -6.20 -0.17 -9.56
CA ASN A 57 -5.47 -0.19 -8.31
C ASN A 57 -3.97 -0.40 -8.56
N LYS A 58 -3.14 0.46 -7.98
CA LYS A 58 -1.69 0.34 -8.03
C LYS A 58 -1.12 -0.14 -6.72
N PHE A 59 -0.26 -1.15 -6.82
CA PHE A 59 0.53 -1.60 -5.69
C PHE A 59 1.87 -0.87 -5.67
N VAL A 60 2.19 -0.26 -4.54
CA VAL A 60 3.48 0.34 -4.23
C VAL A 60 4.12 -0.52 -3.13
N ASP A 61 5.26 -1.13 -3.47
CA ASP A 61 6.01 -2.01 -2.56
C ASP A 61 6.89 -1.19 -1.60
N ILE A 62 7.57 -1.88 -0.68
CA ILE A 62 8.58 -1.27 0.17
C ILE A 62 9.71 -0.65 -0.67
N ASN A 63 10.20 0.53 -0.26
CA ASN A 63 11.23 1.30 -0.98
C ASN A 63 10.82 1.66 -2.43
N SER A 64 9.52 1.69 -2.72
CA SER A 64 8.99 2.13 -4.01
C SER A 64 8.24 3.45 -3.87
N TYR A 65 8.15 4.18 -4.97
CA TYR A 65 7.33 5.37 -5.09
C TYR A 65 6.91 5.58 -6.55
N ILE A 66 5.86 6.36 -6.75
CA ILE A 66 5.53 6.95 -8.05
C ILE A 66 5.93 8.41 -7.96
N LYS A 67 6.85 8.85 -8.82
CA LYS A 67 7.27 10.24 -8.94
C LYS A 67 6.52 10.92 -10.09
N PHE A 68 6.05 12.13 -9.84
CA PHE A 68 5.61 13.09 -10.86
C PHE A 68 6.54 14.30 -10.80
N PRO A 69 6.98 14.83 -11.94
CA PRO A 69 7.92 15.93 -12.00
C PRO A 69 7.26 17.22 -11.50
N PRO A 70 8.07 18.26 -11.25
CA PRO A 70 7.55 19.56 -10.84
C PRO A 70 6.58 20.11 -11.90
N PRO A 71 5.43 20.67 -11.51
CA PRO A 71 4.50 21.25 -12.47
C PRO A 71 5.14 22.45 -13.19
N ALA A 72 4.82 22.64 -14.47
CA ALA A 72 5.33 23.78 -15.25
C ALA A 72 4.89 25.15 -14.67
N ASN A 73 3.78 25.18 -13.93
CA ASN A 73 3.31 26.31 -13.15
C ASN A 73 2.30 25.84 -12.09
N SER A 74 1.95 26.71 -11.14
CA SER A 74 0.96 26.39 -10.09
C SER A 74 -0.41 25.98 -10.62
N GLY A 75 -0.78 26.40 -11.84
CA GLY A 75 -2.03 26.03 -12.49
C GLY A 75 -2.10 24.57 -12.90
N SER A 76 -0.95 23.94 -13.17
CA SER A 76 -0.81 22.53 -13.56
C SER A 76 -0.39 21.61 -12.40
N ASN A 77 -0.42 22.09 -11.16
CA ASN A 77 -0.16 21.25 -10.00
C ASN A 77 -1.23 20.15 -9.88
N LEU A 78 -0.81 18.87 -9.89
CA LEU A 78 -1.69 17.71 -9.86
C LEU A 78 -2.51 17.59 -8.57
N LEU A 79 -2.04 18.18 -7.46
CA LEU A 79 -2.80 18.22 -6.21
C LEU A 79 -3.71 19.45 -6.10
N ARG A 80 -3.69 20.37 -7.06
CA ARG A 80 -4.51 21.59 -7.02
C ARG A 80 -5.98 21.27 -6.77
N GLY A 81 -6.61 21.98 -5.84
CA GLY A 81 -7.97 21.73 -5.39
C GLY A 81 -8.05 20.88 -4.12
N ALA A 82 -6.96 20.24 -3.68
CA ALA A 82 -6.90 19.53 -2.41
C ALA A 82 -7.03 20.46 -1.19
N GLU A 83 -6.81 21.77 -1.37
CA GLU A 83 -7.15 22.80 -0.40
C GLU A 83 -8.65 22.77 -0.04
N ASN A 84 -9.50 22.45 -1.02
CA ASN A 84 -10.95 22.40 -0.83
C ASN A 84 -11.42 20.97 -0.54
N VAL A 85 -11.02 20.02 -1.37
CA VAL A 85 -11.39 18.59 -1.24
C VAL A 85 -10.20 17.75 -1.66
N LEU A 86 -9.72 16.89 -0.77
CA LEU A 86 -8.77 15.82 -1.07
C LEU A 86 -9.40 14.49 -0.70
N GLU A 87 -9.52 13.60 -1.66
CA GLU A 87 -10.06 12.27 -1.44
C GLU A 87 -9.17 11.19 -2.01
N PHE A 88 -9.04 10.11 -1.27
CA PHE A 88 -8.24 8.98 -1.70
C PHE A 88 -8.82 7.69 -1.15
N GLN A 89 -8.66 6.64 -1.94
CA GLN A 89 -9.02 5.29 -1.55
C GLN A 89 -7.78 4.41 -1.64
N PHE A 90 -7.47 3.74 -0.54
CA PHE A 90 -6.25 2.98 -0.41
C PHE A 90 -6.40 1.83 0.59
N ARG A 91 -5.53 0.83 0.46
CA ARG A 91 -5.32 -0.26 1.40
C ARG A 91 -3.85 -0.28 1.77
N PHE A 92 -3.52 -0.51 3.03
CA PHE A 92 -2.13 -0.49 3.48
C PHE A 92 -1.79 -1.69 4.36
N CYS A 93 -0.52 -2.10 4.35
CA CYS A 93 -0.03 -3.26 5.09
C CYS A 93 0.81 -2.87 6.32
N SER A 94 1.42 -1.68 6.33
CA SER A 94 2.25 -1.16 7.42
C SER A 94 1.51 -0.10 8.24
N ASP A 95 1.68 -0.09 9.55
CA ASP A 95 1.02 0.86 10.46
C ASP A 95 1.61 2.28 10.41
N HIS A 96 2.64 2.50 9.59
CA HIS A 96 3.25 3.79 9.34
C HIS A 96 3.78 3.88 7.89
N GLY A 97 3.90 5.11 7.39
CA GLY A 97 4.54 5.43 6.12
C GLY A 97 3.84 6.55 5.35
N MET A 98 4.56 7.12 4.38
CA MET A 98 4.07 8.22 3.56
C MET A 98 3.24 7.74 2.37
N LEU A 99 2.08 8.35 2.14
CA LEU A 99 1.22 8.09 0.99
C LEU A 99 1.35 9.18 -0.08
N ILE A 100 1.43 10.44 0.32
CA ILE A 100 1.55 11.59 -0.59
C ILE A 100 2.62 12.52 -0.03
N TYR A 101 3.53 12.99 -0.88
CA TYR A 101 4.51 14.02 -0.56
C TYR A 101 4.70 14.96 -1.73
N GLN A 102 4.61 16.26 -1.50
CA GLN A 102 4.95 17.26 -2.49
C GLN A 102 5.85 18.32 -1.84
N SER A 103 6.97 18.65 -2.50
CA SER A 103 7.84 19.73 -2.04
C SER A 103 7.49 21.07 -2.72
N GLY A 104 8.01 22.17 -2.16
CA GLY A 104 8.21 23.41 -2.89
C GLY A 104 9.25 23.27 -4.00
N ASP A 105 9.37 24.30 -4.84
CA ASP A 105 10.45 24.37 -5.84
C ASP A 105 11.81 24.67 -5.18
N SER A 106 12.86 24.56 -5.98
CA SER A 106 14.25 24.89 -5.71
C SER A 106 14.53 26.39 -5.43
N SER A 107 13.54 27.27 -5.59
CA SER A 107 13.69 28.69 -5.29
C SER A 107 13.93 28.93 -3.79
N PRO A 108 14.74 29.91 -3.38
CA PRO A 108 15.03 30.17 -1.96
C PRO A 108 13.79 30.44 -1.10
N GLU A 109 12.71 30.94 -1.69
CA GLU A 109 11.46 31.26 -0.99
C GLU A 109 10.59 30.01 -0.74
N GLU A 110 10.67 29.03 -1.64
CA GLU A 110 9.92 27.77 -1.56
C GLU A 110 10.78 26.61 -1.02
N GLN A 111 12.08 26.84 -0.85
CA GLN A 111 13.03 25.90 -0.30
C GLN A 111 12.67 25.58 1.17
N GLY A 112 12.12 24.38 1.38
CA GLY A 112 11.66 23.90 2.67
C GLY A 112 10.15 23.96 2.87
N LEU A 113 9.39 24.40 1.87
CA LEU A 113 7.94 24.19 1.82
C LEU A 113 7.62 22.75 1.40
N PHE A 114 6.55 22.19 1.95
CA PHE A 114 6.08 20.86 1.61
C PHE A 114 4.64 20.61 2.07
N PHE A 115 4.06 19.54 1.53
CA PHE A 115 2.85 18.88 2.01
C PHE A 115 3.12 17.38 2.07
N ALA A 116 2.76 16.75 3.19
CA ALA A 116 2.91 15.32 3.39
C ALA A 116 1.66 14.74 4.05
N LEU A 117 1.28 13.55 3.59
CA LEU A 117 0.15 12.80 4.12
C LEU A 117 0.50 11.31 4.11
N GLY A 118 0.11 10.61 5.17
CA GLY A 118 0.27 9.17 5.22
C GLY A 118 -0.42 8.56 6.42
N VAL A 119 0.10 7.41 6.83
CA VAL A 119 -0.36 6.68 8.01
C VAL A 119 0.72 6.79 9.08
N ASN A 120 0.31 7.04 10.33
CA ASN A 120 1.19 6.96 11.48
C ASN A 120 0.42 6.33 12.65
N SER A 121 0.98 5.25 13.22
CA SER A 121 0.32 4.47 14.27
C SER A 121 -1.11 4.06 13.89
N GLY A 122 -1.27 3.71 12.60
CA GLY A 122 -2.54 3.36 11.96
C GLY A 122 -3.58 4.48 11.90
N ARG A 123 -3.25 5.75 12.18
CA ARG A 123 -4.13 6.90 11.95
C ARG A 123 -3.67 7.66 10.71
N ILE A 124 -4.59 8.35 10.04
CA ILE A 124 -4.21 9.30 8.99
C ILE A 124 -3.53 10.48 9.66
N TYR A 125 -2.31 10.79 9.20
CA TYR A 125 -1.52 11.91 9.66
C TYR A 125 -1.13 12.79 8.47
N ILE A 126 -1.22 14.10 8.67
CA ILE A 126 -0.99 15.11 7.65
C ILE A 126 -0.08 16.17 8.27
N GLU A 127 0.91 16.61 7.52
CA GLU A 127 1.69 17.78 7.88
C GLU A 127 2.04 18.63 6.67
N TRP A 128 2.08 19.95 6.84
CA TRP A 128 2.50 20.85 5.77
C TRP A 128 3.18 22.09 6.30
N ARG A 129 4.02 22.66 5.44
CA ARG A 129 4.63 23.96 5.59
C ARG A 129 4.54 24.67 4.25
N VAL A 130 3.70 25.68 4.15
CA VAL A 130 3.58 26.54 2.94
C VAL A 130 4.04 27.97 3.20
N THR A 131 4.61 28.22 4.38
CA THR A 131 5.28 29.47 4.74
C THR A 131 6.39 29.14 5.73
N ALA A 132 7.54 29.80 5.62
CA ALA A 132 8.79 29.44 6.32
C ALA A 132 8.68 29.31 7.87
N GLY A 133 7.67 29.92 8.50
CA GLY A 133 7.47 29.87 9.96
C GLY A 133 6.24 29.08 10.44
N ALA A 134 5.49 28.44 9.54
CA ALA A 134 4.19 27.83 9.85
C ALA A 134 4.18 26.35 9.48
N LEU A 135 4.43 25.48 10.46
CA LEU A 135 4.16 24.05 10.36
C LEU A 135 2.73 23.78 10.86
N ILE A 136 1.98 23.03 10.07
CA ILE A 136 0.72 22.45 10.50
C ILE A 136 0.81 20.94 10.54
N GLU A 137 0.26 20.36 11.60
CA GLU A 137 0.21 18.93 11.87
C GLU A 137 -1.21 18.56 12.27
N VAL A 138 -1.75 17.50 11.65
CA VAL A 138 -3.13 17.09 11.79
C VAL A 138 -3.22 15.57 11.88
N PHE A 139 -3.98 15.07 12.86
CA PHE A 139 -4.51 13.71 12.84
C PHE A 139 -5.97 13.71 12.40
N VAL A 140 -6.35 12.67 11.65
CA VAL A 140 -7.73 12.45 11.22
C VAL A 140 -8.24 11.15 11.83
N GLY A 141 -9.37 11.26 12.55
CA GLY A 141 -9.99 10.18 13.32
C GLY A 141 -9.27 9.87 14.63
N ASN A 142 -10.03 9.26 15.56
CA ASN A 142 -9.52 8.77 16.85
C ASN A 142 -9.24 7.27 16.85
N GLN A 143 -9.66 6.59 15.78
CA GLN A 143 -9.55 5.14 15.62
C GLN A 143 -8.36 4.77 14.74
N THR A 144 -7.72 3.67 15.08
CA THR A 144 -6.72 3.02 14.23
C THR A 144 -7.43 2.37 13.05
N LEU A 145 -6.99 2.69 11.84
CA LEU A 145 -7.40 2.05 10.60
C LEU A 145 -6.99 0.57 10.60
N THR A 146 -7.81 -0.28 9.98
CA THR A 146 -7.56 -1.72 9.92
C THR A 146 -6.64 -2.02 8.73
N THR A 147 -5.47 -2.58 8.99
CA THR A 147 -4.56 -2.99 7.91
C THR A 147 -5.22 -3.99 6.96
N ASN A 148 -4.76 -4.02 5.71
CA ASN A 148 -5.29 -4.87 4.64
C ASN A 148 -6.79 -4.68 4.31
N THR A 149 -7.40 -3.61 4.81
CA THR A 149 -8.76 -3.18 4.43
C THR A 149 -8.67 -1.95 3.55
N THR A 150 -9.54 -1.86 2.53
CA THR A 150 -9.63 -0.65 1.71
C THR A 150 -10.40 0.40 2.50
N HIS A 151 -9.78 1.56 2.68
CA HIS A 151 -10.37 2.73 3.33
C HIS A 151 -10.55 3.85 2.32
N LYS A 152 -11.68 4.56 2.44
CA LYS A 152 -11.92 5.81 1.71
C LYS A 152 -11.83 6.98 2.67
N VAL A 153 -10.96 7.93 2.37
CA VAL A 153 -10.77 9.14 3.18
C VAL A 153 -11.10 10.35 2.34
N VAL A 154 -11.93 11.25 2.87
CA VAL A 154 -12.24 12.54 2.26
C VAL A 154 -11.90 13.62 3.27
N LEU A 155 -11.10 14.60 2.85
CA LEU A 155 -10.69 15.76 3.63
C LEU A 155 -11.25 17.00 2.96
N PHE A 156 -11.83 17.89 3.77
CA PHE A 156 -12.44 19.12 3.28
C PHE A 156 -11.79 20.33 3.93
N ASN A 157 -11.65 21.41 3.16
CA ASN A 157 -11.23 22.74 3.62
C ASN A 157 -9.82 22.79 4.27
N LEU A 158 -8.86 22.02 3.78
CA LEU A 158 -7.45 22.11 4.20
C LEU A 158 -6.84 23.51 3.96
N GLY A 159 -7.36 24.25 2.98
CA GLY A 159 -6.98 25.64 2.67
C GLY A 159 -7.71 26.71 3.48
N SER A 160 -8.45 26.33 4.53
CA SER A 160 -9.08 27.32 5.40
C SER A 160 -8.08 27.83 6.44
N THR A 161 -8.05 29.15 6.62
CA THR A 161 -7.33 29.79 7.74
C THR A 161 -8.13 29.75 9.05
N ILE A 162 -9.40 29.31 9.00
CA ILE A 162 -10.30 29.24 10.16
C ILE A 162 -10.23 27.85 10.77
N ARG A 163 -9.75 27.75 12.02
CA ARG A 163 -9.70 26.47 12.73
C ARG A 163 -11.10 25.86 12.88
N GLY A 164 -11.19 24.55 12.72
CA GLY A 164 -12.42 23.79 12.94
C GLY A 164 -13.37 23.77 11.74
N THR A 165 -13.03 24.44 10.63
CA THR A 165 -13.77 24.30 9.37
C THR A 165 -13.28 23.13 8.52
N THR A 166 -12.10 22.58 8.86
CA THR A 166 -11.60 21.33 8.29
C THR A 166 -12.37 20.17 8.90
N PHE A 167 -12.97 19.35 8.05
CA PHE A 167 -13.66 18.13 8.46
C PHE A 167 -13.24 16.99 7.55
N ALA A 168 -13.45 15.78 8.03
CA ALA A 168 -13.05 14.58 7.33
C ALA A 168 -14.12 13.50 7.44
N THR A 169 -14.19 12.66 6.42
CA THR A 169 -14.92 11.40 6.48
C THR A 169 -13.96 10.24 6.26
N LEU A 170 -14.16 9.18 7.03
CA LEU A 170 -13.52 7.89 6.85
C LEU A 170 -14.60 6.86 6.60
N ASP A 171 -14.54 6.15 5.47
CA ASP A 171 -15.52 5.14 5.07
C ASP A 171 -16.96 5.68 5.16
N ASP A 172 -17.15 6.90 4.62
CA ASP A 172 -18.41 7.64 4.61
C ASP A 172 -18.95 8.07 5.99
N GLN A 173 -18.17 7.90 7.05
CA GLN A 173 -18.51 8.37 8.40
C GLN A 173 -17.69 9.60 8.76
N ALA A 174 -18.35 10.63 9.31
CA ALA A 174 -17.66 11.81 9.81
C ALA A 174 -16.72 11.43 10.96
N VAL A 175 -15.48 11.91 10.91
CA VAL A 175 -14.45 11.65 11.92
C VAL A 175 -13.82 12.98 12.41
N PRO A 176 -13.37 13.04 13.67
CA PRO A 176 -12.75 14.24 14.20
C PRO A 176 -11.42 14.55 13.50
N VAL A 177 -11.08 15.85 13.44
CA VAL A 177 -9.81 16.36 12.95
C VAL A 177 -9.08 17.06 14.10
N GLU A 178 -7.90 16.57 14.45
CA GLU A 178 -7.12 17.01 15.60
C GLU A 178 -5.86 17.75 15.13
N TYR A 179 -5.82 19.06 15.37
CA TYR A 179 -4.62 19.88 15.12
C TYR A 179 -3.65 19.77 16.29
N LEU A 180 -2.40 19.39 16.00
CA LEU A 180 -1.34 19.30 17.02
C LEU A 180 -0.59 20.63 17.20
N THR A 181 -0.58 21.49 16.18
CA THR A 181 0.10 22.78 16.21
C THR A 181 -0.83 23.94 16.65
N PRO A 182 -0.36 24.90 17.47
CA PRO A 182 -1.21 25.98 17.97
C PRO A 182 -1.66 27.02 16.92
N GLN A 183 -2.97 27.09 16.72
CA GLN A 183 -3.91 28.20 16.41
C GLN A 183 -3.62 29.31 15.38
N SER A 184 -2.42 29.52 14.81
CA SER A 184 -2.20 30.66 13.87
C SER A 184 -1.73 30.32 12.46
N SER A 185 -1.45 29.06 12.16
CA SER A 185 -0.53 28.75 11.07
C SER A 185 -1.25 28.28 9.80
N GLY A 186 -1.02 28.99 8.70
CA GLY A 186 -1.14 28.54 7.31
C GLY A 186 -2.29 27.61 6.90
N ALA A 187 -3.26 28.17 6.17
CA ALA A 187 -4.04 27.41 5.20
C ALA A 187 -3.10 26.65 4.26
N LEU A 188 -3.45 25.41 3.87
CA LEU A 188 -2.78 24.75 2.77
C LEU A 188 -2.94 25.62 1.50
N ASP A 189 -1.82 25.91 0.85
CA ASP A 189 -1.78 26.64 -0.42
C ASP A 189 -0.85 25.89 -1.38
N LEU A 190 -1.43 25.14 -2.31
CA LEU A 190 -0.65 24.34 -3.25
C LEU A 190 -0.06 25.17 -4.38
N THR A 191 -0.38 26.47 -4.47
CA THR A 191 0.30 27.37 -5.39
C THR A 191 1.76 27.62 -4.98
N LYS A 192 2.12 27.30 -3.73
CA LYS A 192 3.48 27.37 -3.17
C LYS A 192 4.26 26.05 -3.26
N LEU A 193 3.62 24.98 -3.72
CA LEU A 193 4.22 23.64 -3.77
C LEU A 193 4.43 23.23 -5.23
N ASN A 194 5.44 23.81 -5.86
CA ASN A 194 5.75 23.58 -7.27
C ASN A 194 6.92 22.61 -7.48
N GLY A 195 7.25 21.77 -6.49
CA GLY A 195 8.28 20.74 -6.60
C GLY A 195 7.73 19.37 -7.03
N ASP A 196 8.59 18.35 -6.91
CA ASP A 196 8.25 16.96 -7.21
C ASP A 196 7.10 16.46 -6.31
N LEU A 197 6.22 15.63 -6.89
CA LEU A 197 5.16 14.91 -6.18
C LEU A 197 5.49 13.42 -6.15
N PHE A 198 5.43 12.82 -4.97
CA PHE A 198 5.66 11.41 -4.72
C PHE A 198 4.43 10.75 -4.11
N ILE A 199 4.12 9.55 -4.58
CA ILE A 199 3.02 8.71 -4.09
C ILE A 199 3.56 7.38 -3.56
N GLY A 200 3.16 7.01 -2.34
CA GLY A 200 3.50 5.77 -1.63
C GLY A 200 4.88 5.74 -0.95
N GLY A 201 5.71 6.75 -1.17
CA GLY A 201 7.06 6.83 -0.64
C GLY A 201 7.77 8.10 -1.09
N TYR A 202 9.09 8.04 -1.15
CA TYR A 202 9.98 9.15 -1.52
C TYR A 202 11.28 8.60 -2.10
N GLN A 203 12.03 9.44 -2.82
CA GLN A 203 13.29 9.01 -3.45
C GLN A 203 14.43 8.87 -2.44
N ASP A 204 14.63 9.87 -1.58
CA ASP A 204 15.68 9.86 -0.56
C ASP A 204 15.14 10.47 0.75
N VAL A 205 15.45 9.83 1.86
CA VAL A 205 15.09 10.32 3.21
C VAL A 205 15.77 11.66 3.51
N TYR A 206 16.96 11.91 2.96
CA TYR A 206 17.70 13.16 3.19
C TYR A 206 17.09 14.37 2.46
N ASP A 207 16.27 14.11 1.43
CA ASP A 207 15.53 15.13 0.70
C ASP A 207 14.16 15.42 1.30
N LEU A 208 13.73 14.61 2.27
CA LEU A 208 12.51 14.87 3.01
C LEU A 208 12.66 16.13 3.85
N ARG A 209 11.70 17.05 3.68
CA ARG A 209 11.58 18.28 4.47
C ARG A 209 10.61 18.13 5.63
N LEU A 210 10.22 16.89 5.95
CA LEU A 210 9.33 16.56 7.04
C LEU A 210 9.81 17.21 8.33
N ALA A 211 8.88 17.77 9.07
CA ALA A 211 9.21 18.37 10.35
C ALA A 211 9.25 17.31 11.46
N THR A 212 8.65 16.14 11.22
CA THR A 212 8.51 15.08 12.21
C THR A 212 8.82 13.71 11.60
N ASP A 213 9.32 12.79 12.41
CA ASP A 213 9.63 11.42 11.97
C ASP A 213 8.39 10.56 11.74
N ARG A 214 7.18 11.12 11.91
CA ARG A 214 5.91 10.37 11.88
C ARG A 214 5.58 9.79 10.51
N LEU A 215 6.08 10.41 9.44
CA LEU A 215 5.94 9.93 8.07
C LEU A 215 7.28 9.47 7.47
N ASN A 216 8.30 9.30 8.31
CA ASN A 216 9.59 8.77 7.89
C ASN A 216 9.49 7.25 7.68
N GLY A 217 9.02 6.85 6.50
CA GLY A 217 8.89 5.46 6.10
C GLY A 217 8.12 5.27 4.79
N TYR A 218 8.35 4.15 4.14
CA TYR A 218 7.63 3.74 2.93
C TYR A 218 6.33 3.04 3.31
N LEU A 219 5.22 3.44 2.70
CA LEU A 219 3.92 2.82 2.95
C LEU A 219 3.70 1.70 1.93
N VAL A 220 3.67 0.45 2.39
CA VAL A 220 3.27 -0.66 1.50
C VAL A 220 1.77 -0.57 1.29
N THR A 221 1.35 -0.17 0.08
CA THR A 221 -0.04 0.21 -0.18
C THR A 221 -0.57 -0.22 -1.54
N CYS A 222 -1.87 -0.47 -1.61
CA CYS A 222 -2.64 -0.46 -2.84
C CYS A 222 -3.43 0.85 -2.89
N ILE A 223 -3.28 1.62 -3.96
CA ILE A 223 -3.97 2.90 -4.15
C ILE A 223 -4.94 2.72 -5.30
N ASP A 224 -6.22 3.00 -5.04
CA ASP A 224 -7.27 2.86 -6.03
C ASP A 224 -7.44 4.17 -6.80
N TYR A 225 -7.48 5.30 -6.09
CA TYR A 225 -7.45 6.64 -6.67
C TYR A 225 -7.04 7.70 -5.66
N ILE A 226 -6.59 8.84 -6.18
CA ILE A 226 -6.45 10.10 -5.47
C ILE A 226 -7.16 11.16 -6.32
N ARG A 227 -8.06 11.93 -5.72
CA ARG A 227 -8.82 13.00 -6.39
C ARG A 227 -8.85 14.26 -5.56
N THR A 228 -8.90 15.38 -6.24
CA THR A 228 -9.02 16.71 -5.66
C THR A 228 -10.36 17.32 -6.05
N GLY A 229 -10.66 18.52 -5.57
CA GLY A 229 -11.83 19.28 -6.03
C GLY A 229 -11.80 19.65 -7.52
N VAL A 230 -10.69 19.43 -8.24
CA VAL A 230 -10.49 19.87 -9.63
C VAL A 230 -10.07 18.74 -10.56
N THR A 231 -9.28 17.77 -10.09
CA THR A 231 -8.70 16.72 -10.92
C THR A 231 -8.66 15.37 -10.23
N THR A 232 -8.58 14.29 -11.01
CA THR A 232 -8.26 12.95 -10.51
C THR A 232 -6.84 12.61 -10.94
N LEU A 233 -6.00 12.24 -9.99
CA LEU A 233 -4.64 11.79 -10.26
C LEU A 233 -4.69 10.38 -10.86
N ASP A 234 -4.21 10.23 -12.09
CA ASP A 234 -4.04 8.92 -12.71
C ASP A 234 -2.77 8.25 -12.15
N VAL A 235 -2.96 7.47 -11.08
CA VAL A 235 -1.92 6.59 -10.56
C VAL A 235 -1.72 5.36 -11.45
N ALA A 236 -2.72 5.00 -12.27
CA ALA A 236 -2.75 3.77 -13.03
C ALA A 236 -1.82 3.80 -14.27
N MET A 237 -1.76 4.94 -14.93
CA MET A 237 -0.99 5.13 -16.15
C MET A 237 -0.34 6.50 -16.12
N PRO A 238 0.60 6.74 -15.19
CA PRO A 238 1.21 8.03 -15.13
C PRO A 238 2.04 8.20 -16.42
N PRO A 239 2.02 9.38 -17.06
CA PRO A 239 2.52 9.52 -18.42
C PRO A 239 3.98 9.10 -18.51
N SER A 240 4.31 8.35 -19.58
CA SER A 240 5.58 7.62 -19.73
C SER A 240 6.86 8.47 -19.70
N TRP A 241 6.72 9.80 -19.77
CA TRP A 241 7.80 10.77 -19.70
C TRP A 241 7.93 11.46 -18.33
N GLU A 242 7.03 11.18 -17.38
CA GLU A 242 6.96 11.82 -16.07
C GLU A 242 7.34 10.90 -14.91
N VAL A 243 7.45 9.58 -15.10
CA VAL A 243 7.58 8.64 -13.98
C VAL A 243 8.86 7.84 -14.01
N THR A 244 9.75 8.14 -13.06
CA THR A 244 10.68 7.16 -12.52
C THR A 244 9.97 6.41 -11.39
N SER A 245 9.50 5.21 -11.69
CA SER A 245 9.16 4.23 -10.66
C SER A 245 10.40 3.39 -10.38
N GLU A 246 10.95 3.44 -9.17
CA GLU A 246 11.92 2.43 -8.74
C GLU A 246 11.24 1.09 -8.45
N MET A 247 12.04 0.02 -8.47
CA MET A 247 11.65 -1.39 -8.35
C MET A 247 10.51 -1.63 -7.34
N GLY A 248 9.34 -2.06 -7.82
CA GLY A 248 8.26 -2.57 -6.96
C GLY A 248 6.87 -2.00 -7.23
N VAL A 249 6.74 -0.92 -8.01
CA VAL A 249 5.43 -0.45 -8.48
C VAL A 249 4.89 -1.40 -9.55
N ARG A 250 3.72 -2.00 -9.32
CA ARG A 250 3.07 -2.89 -10.29
C ARG A 250 1.57 -2.66 -10.36
N PRO A 251 0.94 -2.78 -11.55
CA PRO A 251 -0.49 -3.04 -11.61
C PRO A 251 -0.78 -4.29 -10.78
N ILE A 252 -1.89 -4.31 -10.04
CA ILE A 252 -2.34 -5.56 -9.42
C ILE A 252 -2.83 -6.45 -10.56
N SER A 253 -1.94 -7.24 -11.15
CA SER A 253 -2.33 -8.30 -12.06
C SER A 253 -2.97 -9.42 -11.25
N VAL A 254 -4.01 -10.03 -11.82
CA VAL A 254 -4.67 -11.24 -11.31
C VAL A 254 -3.57 -12.25 -10.92
N PRO A 255 -3.67 -12.94 -9.76
CA PRO A 255 -2.62 -13.82 -9.28
C PRO A 255 -2.17 -14.77 -10.39
N ARG A 256 -0.85 -14.84 -10.64
CA ARG A 256 -0.31 -15.94 -11.44
C ARG A 256 -0.85 -17.23 -10.86
N PRO A 257 -1.43 -18.15 -11.67
CA PRO A 257 -1.68 -19.48 -11.19
C PRO A 257 -0.37 -19.99 -10.60
N ARG A 258 -0.43 -20.43 -9.33
CA ARG A 258 0.69 -21.08 -8.65
C ARG A 258 1.19 -22.13 -9.63
N SER A 259 2.38 -21.93 -10.20
CA SER A 259 3.03 -23.02 -10.92
C SER A 259 3.18 -24.11 -9.87
N SER A 260 2.40 -25.19 -10.01
CA SER A 260 2.63 -26.43 -9.30
C SER A 260 4.13 -26.71 -9.37
N PRO A 261 4.77 -27.14 -8.28
CA PRO A 261 6.15 -27.58 -8.38
C PRO A 261 6.20 -28.65 -9.47
N SER A 262 6.86 -28.32 -10.58
CA SER A 262 7.15 -29.26 -11.65
C SER A 262 7.92 -30.39 -10.98
N ASN A 263 7.35 -31.59 -11.02
CA ASN A 263 8.03 -32.83 -10.71
C ASN A 263 9.41 -32.78 -11.39
N GLN A 264 10.47 -32.66 -10.59
CA GLN A 264 11.80 -33.01 -11.04
C GLN A 264 11.72 -34.49 -11.42
N ALA A 265 11.73 -34.73 -12.72
CA ALA A 265 11.87 -36.04 -13.30
C ALA A 265 13.21 -36.61 -12.81
N MET A 266 13.12 -37.68 -12.02
CA MET A 266 14.26 -38.55 -11.76
C MET A 266 14.71 -39.18 -13.10
N PRO A 267 16.02 -39.31 -13.36
CA PRO A 267 16.48 -39.94 -14.59
C PRO A 267 16.19 -41.44 -14.53
N PHE A 268 15.23 -41.89 -15.32
CA PHE A 268 15.03 -43.31 -15.59
C PHE A 268 16.15 -43.82 -16.49
N SER A 269 16.86 -44.81 -15.97
CA SER A 269 17.85 -45.63 -16.66
C SER A 269 17.21 -46.40 -17.82
N VAL A 270 17.97 -46.44 -18.91
CA VAL A 270 17.68 -47.10 -20.19
C VAL A 270 17.43 -48.60 -19.98
N TRP A 271 16.28 -49.08 -20.46
CA TRP A 271 15.99 -50.49 -20.65
C TRP A 271 16.56 -50.96 -22.00
N THR A 272 17.50 -51.90 -21.95
CA THR A 272 17.83 -52.79 -23.07
C THR A 272 17.19 -54.15 -22.83
N ILE A 273 16.34 -54.54 -23.77
CA ILE A 273 15.63 -55.82 -23.86
C ILE A 273 16.56 -56.87 -24.48
N PRO A 274 16.67 -58.09 -23.93
CA PRO A 274 17.07 -59.26 -24.71
C PRO A 274 15.87 -60.16 -25.03
N SER A 275 15.85 -60.56 -26.29
CA SER A 275 14.86 -61.36 -26.98
C SER A 275 14.69 -62.79 -26.43
N LEU A 276 13.45 -63.27 -26.46
CA LEU A 276 13.11 -64.69 -26.53
C LEU A 276 13.80 -65.34 -27.74
N LEU A 277 14.38 -66.53 -27.58
CA LEU A 277 14.05 -67.72 -28.40
C LEU A 277 14.83 -68.98 -28.02
N VAL A 278 14.12 -70.11 -28.18
CA VAL A 278 14.56 -71.51 -28.36
C VAL A 278 14.76 -72.36 -27.10
N LEU A 279 13.67 -73.07 -26.74
CA LEU A 279 13.69 -74.36 -26.05
C LEU A 279 13.93 -75.49 -27.06
N GLY A 280 14.85 -76.40 -26.73
CA GLY A 280 15.14 -77.65 -27.43
C GLY A 280 15.77 -78.67 -26.47
N PRO A 281 15.70 -79.99 -26.75
CA PRO A 281 15.12 -80.93 -25.80
C PRO A 281 16.10 -81.88 -25.07
N LEU A 282 15.55 -82.57 -24.06
CA LEU A 282 15.81 -83.94 -23.59
C LEU A 282 17.27 -84.45 -23.48
N LEU A 283 17.64 -84.96 -22.29
CA LEU A 283 18.21 -86.30 -22.14
C LEU A 283 18.15 -86.79 -20.68
N VAL A 284 17.92 -88.09 -20.58
CA VAL A 284 17.70 -88.96 -19.41
C VAL A 284 19.02 -89.62 -19.00
N SER A 285 19.20 -89.93 -17.70
CA SER A 285 19.97 -91.07 -17.13
C SER A 285 20.02 -90.84 -15.59
N SER A 286 19.51 -91.66 -14.66
CA SER A 286 19.44 -93.12 -14.40
C SER A 286 20.73 -93.75 -13.85
N SER A 287 20.74 -94.00 -12.52
CA SER A 287 21.39 -95.10 -11.74
C SER A 287 21.71 -94.54 -10.34
N GLY A 288 21.17 -94.98 -9.19
CA GLY A 288 21.09 -96.36 -8.65
C GLY A 288 22.43 -96.72 -7.98
N PRO A 289 22.51 -97.51 -6.88
CA PRO A 289 21.49 -98.08 -5.99
C PRO A 289 21.24 -97.27 -4.70
#